data_AF-A0A3S9MWS6-F1
#
_entry.id   AF-A0A3S9MWS6-F1
#
_cell.length_a   1.000
_cell.length_b   1.000
_cell.length_c   1.000
_cell.angle_alpha   90.00
_cell.angle_beta   90.00
_cell.angle_gamma   90.00
#
_symmetry.space_group_name_H-M   'P 1'
#
loop_
_entity.id
_entity.type
_entity.pdbx_description
1 polymer ?
#
loop_
_entity_poly.entity_id
_entity_poly.type
_entity_poly.pdbx_seq_one_letter_code
_entity_poly.pdbx_strand_id
1 'polypeptide(L)'
;MKETITNKNAVKKDSIYISGKLTDMEAYPLPYANVFIKGTRTGTTSDFDGNYRLNVTKELDSLKNITLVYSNIGYETTELNIDDELLQNKKNRIINVEFNHGEIIAFTVIERAPFHKRVWNGLKSIFRKKK
;
A
#
# COMPACT_ATOMS: atom_id res chain seq x y z
N MET A 1 9.48 3.60 -55.97
CA MET A 1 8.38 3.31 -55.03
C MET A 1 8.90 3.67 -53.65
N LYS A 2 8.17 4.52 -52.90
CA LYS A 2 8.66 5.15 -51.66
C LYS A 2 8.82 4.13 -50.54
N GLU A 3 9.85 4.35 -49.75
CA GLU A 3 10.29 3.60 -48.57
C GLU A 3 9.19 3.48 -47.51
N THR A 4 9.19 2.38 -46.77
CA THR A 4 8.65 2.37 -45.41
C THR A 4 9.53 1.48 -44.54
N ILE A 5 10.60 2.06 -44.03
CA ILE A 5 11.36 1.50 -42.92
C ILE A 5 10.45 1.59 -41.69
N THR A 6 9.75 0.50 -41.38
CA THR A 6 9.01 0.39 -40.12
C THR A 6 10.04 0.23 -39.01
N ASN A 7 10.45 1.36 -38.42
CA ASN A 7 11.25 1.39 -37.20
C ASN A 7 10.44 0.78 -36.06
N LYS A 8 10.52 -0.54 -35.89
CA LYS A 8 10.02 -1.30 -34.74
C LYS A 8 10.96 -1.18 -33.53
N ASN A 9 11.48 0.02 -33.27
CA ASN A 9 11.96 0.36 -31.93
C ASN A 9 10.75 0.69 -31.07
N ALA A 10 9.90 -0.32 -30.84
CA ALA A 10 9.03 -0.31 -29.69
C ALA A 10 9.96 -0.30 -28.48
N VAL A 11 10.11 0.87 -27.85
CA VAL A 11 10.81 1.03 -26.58
C VAL A 11 10.26 -0.05 -25.66
N LYS A 12 11.07 -1.09 -25.44
CA LYS A 12 10.74 -2.14 -24.48
C LYS A 12 10.76 -1.43 -23.14
N LYS A 13 9.60 -0.98 -22.67
CA LYS A 13 9.49 -0.37 -21.34
C LYS A 13 9.80 -1.49 -20.37
N ASP A 14 11.00 -1.47 -19.81
CA ASP A 14 11.43 -2.49 -18.86
C ASP A 14 10.39 -2.56 -17.76
N SER A 15 9.70 -3.71 -17.72
CA SER A 15 8.63 -3.91 -16.76
C SER A 15 9.27 -4.21 -15.42
N ILE A 16 9.04 -3.32 -14.46
CA ILE A 16 9.55 -3.43 -13.11
C ILE A 16 8.51 -4.18 -12.29
N TYR A 17 8.98 -5.24 -11.64
CA TYR A 17 8.16 -6.08 -10.77
C TYR A 17 8.62 -6.02 -9.33
N ILE A 18 7.65 -6.00 -8.43
CA ILE A 18 7.84 -6.32 -7.02
C ILE A 18 7.24 -7.71 -6.82
N SER A 19 8.08 -8.63 -6.38
CA SER A 19 7.70 -10.01 -6.09
C SER A 19 8.01 -10.33 -4.64
N GLY A 20 7.52 -11.46 -4.15
CA GLY A 20 7.90 -11.96 -2.85
C GLY A 20 6.96 -13.04 -2.38
N LYS A 21 7.14 -13.44 -1.13
CA LYS A 21 6.32 -14.43 -0.46
C LYS A 21 5.61 -13.80 0.74
N LEU A 22 4.34 -14.16 0.92
CA LEU A 22 3.50 -13.79 2.04
C LEU A 22 3.33 -14.99 2.96
N THR A 23 3.68 -14.82 4.22
CA THR A 23 3.58 -15.86 5.25
C THR A 23 2.92 -15.32 6.51
N ASP A 24 2.42 -16.19 7.37
CA ASP A 24 2.04 -15.84 8.74
C ASP A 24 3.22 -16.02 9.73
N MET A 25 2.96 -15.73 11.01
CA MET A 25 3.89 -15.90 12.13
C MET A 25 4.39 -17.34 12.33
N GLU A 26 3.66 -18.34 11.81
CA GLU A 26 4.02 -19.75 11.86
C GLU A 26 4.74 -20.20 10.57
N ALA A 27 5.10 -19.24 9.71
CA ALA A 27 5.72 -19.42 8.41
C ALA A 27 4.86 -20.20 7.39
N TYR A 28 3.54 -20.32 7.62
CA TYR A 28 2.64 -20.87 6.63
C TYR A 28 2.41 -19.88 5.48
N PRO A 29 2.37 -20.35 4.23
CA PRO A 29 2.10 -19.50 3.09
C PRO A 29 0.66 -18.98 3.13
N LEU A 30 0.48 -17.72 2.71
CA LEU A 30 -0.82 -17.07 2.67
C LEU A 30 -1.34 -16.99 1.23
N PRO A 31 -2.20 -17.92 0.79
CA PRO A 31 -2.79 -17.88 -0.54
C PRO A 31 -3.89 -16.82 -0.63
N TYR A 32 -4.06 -16.26 -1.84
CA TYR A 32 -5.10 -15.27 -2.15
C TYR A 32 -5.05 -13.98 -1.32
N ALA A 33 -3.93 -13.69 -0.67
CA ALA A 33 -3.71 -12.42 0.01
C ALA A 33 -3.55 -11.31 -1.05
N ASN A 34 -4.09 -10.13 -0.74
CA ASN A 34 -4.07 -8.98 -1.63
C ASN A 34 -2.80 -8.17 -1.43
N VAL A 35 -2.18 -7.77 -2.55
CA VAL A 35 -1.04 -6.86 -2.57
C VAL A 35 -1.35 -5.73 -3.54
N PHE A 36 -1.46 -4.50 -3.07
CA PHE A 36 -1.81 -3.36 -3.93
C PHE A 36 -1.10 -2.08 -3.54
N ILE A 37 -1.00 -1.14 -4.49
CA ILE A 37 -0.45 0.18 -4.24
C ILE A 37 -1.55 1.10 -3.73
N LYS A 38 -1.35 1.67 -2.56
CA LYS A 38 -2.30 2.58 -1.90
C LYS A 38 -2.69 3.74 -2.81
N GLY A 39 -3.99 3.99 -2.92
CA GLY A 39 -4.52 5.08 -3.77
C GLY A 39 -4.55 4.76 -5.26
N THR A 40 -4.17 3.55 -5.68
CA THR A 40 -4.25 3.11 -7.07
C THR A 40 -5.15 1.87 -7.19
N ARG A 41 -5.46 1.48 -8.43
CA ARG A 41 -6.13 0.20 -8.73
C ARG A 41 -5.14 -0.91 -9.10
N THR A 42 -3.85 -0.64 -8.94
CA THR A 42 -2.79 -1.57 -9.32
C THR A 42 -2.51 -2.47 -8.14
N GLY A 43 -2.82 -3.75 -8.34
CA GLY A 43 -2.66 -4.78 -7.33
C GLY A 43 -2.57 -6.15 -7.97
N THR A 44 -2.25 -7.12 -7.14
CA THR A 44 -2.14 -8.54 -7.47
C THR A 44 -2.58 -9.35 -6.26
N THR A 45 -2.74 -10.64 -6.44
CA THR A 45 -3.05 -11.60 -5.37
C THR A 45 -1.94 -12.64 -5.29
N SER A 46 -1.68 -13.19 -4.11
CA SER A 46 -0.76 -14.32 -3.96
C SER A 46 -1.33 -15.62 -4.51
N ASP A 47 -0.45 -16.53 -4.92
CA ASP A 47 -0.77 -17.89 -5.37
C ASP A 47 -0.86 -18.89 -4.19
N PHE A 48 -1.03 -20.18 -4.49
CA PHE A 48 -1.16 -21.25 -3.49
C PHE A 48 0.04 -21.37 -2.54
N ASP A 49 1.23 -21.00 -3.01
CA ASP A 49 2.48 -21.04 -2.24
C ASP A 49 2.75 -19.71 -1.53
N GLY A 50 1.81 -18.76 -1.59
CA GLY A 50 1.93 -17.43 -1.00
C GLY A 50 2.83 -16.48 -1.81
N ASN A 51 3.26 -16.85 -3.02
CA ASN A 51 4.07 -15.98 -3.85
C ASN A 51 3.20 -14.97 -4.58
N TYR A 52 3.71 -13.75 -4.74
CA TYR A 52 3.05 -12.71 -5.50
C TYR A 52 4.02 -12.05 -6.49
N ARG A 53 3.44 -11.45 -7.54
CA ARG A 53 4.17 -10.64 -8.51
C ARG A 53 3.31 -9.46 -8.94
N LEU A 54 3.74 -8.26 -8.57
CA LEU A 54 3.08 -6.99 -8.84
C LEU A 54 3.87 -6.21 -9.89
N ASN A 55 3.21 -5.78 -10.95
CA ASN A 55 3.78 -4.87 -11.93
C ASN A 55 3.59 -3.42 -11.45
N VAL A 56 4.68 -2.68 -11.28
CA VAL A 56 4.68 -1.29 -10.76
C VAL A 56 5.10 -0.26 -11.81
N THR A 57 5.29 -0.70 -13.05
CA THR A 57 5.90 0.07 -14.14
C THR A 57 5.14 1.34 -14.50
N LYS A 58 3.82 1.38 -14.28
CA LYS A 58 3.01 2.58 -14.61
C LYS A 58 3.03 3.58 -13.46
N GLU A 59 3.18 3.08 -12.25
CA GLU A 59 3.09 3.82 -11.01
C GLU A 59 4.41 4.52 -10.69
N LEU A 60 5.55 3.91 -11.09
CA LEU A 60 6.87 4.53 -10.98
C LEU A 60 6.98 5.89 -11.69
N ASP A 61 6.28 6.09 -12.80
CA ASP A 61 6.32 7.37 -13.52
C ASP A 61 5.36 8.42 -12.91
N SER A 62 4.36 7.96 -12.16
CA SER A 62 3.25 8.80 -11.67
C SER A 62 3.38 9.16 -10.18
N LEU A 63 4.07 8.33 -9.40
CA LEU A 63 4.21 8.45 -7.96
C LEU A 63 5.68 8.56 -7.57
N LYS A 64 6.01 9.55 -6.74
CA LYS A 64 7.35 9.69 -6.15
C LYS A 64 7.61 8.65 -5.06
N ASN A 65 6.57 8.25 -4.33
CA ASN A 65 6.62 7.26 -3.26
C ASN A 65 5.52 6.22 -3.51
N ILE A 66 5.86 4.94 -3.34
CA ILE A 66 4.92 3.83 -3.53
C ILE A 66 4.68 3.20 -2.16
N THR A 67 3.46 3.29 -1.66
CA THR A 67 3.04 2.54 -0.47
C THR A 67 2.35 1.25 -0.89
N LEU A 68 2.98 0.11 -0.61
CA LEU A 68 2.37 -1.20 -0.78
C LEU A 68 1.51 -1.53 0.44
N VAL A 69 0.35 -2.09 0.19
CA VAL A 69 -0.60 -2.55 1.20
C VAL A 69 -0.79 -4.04 0.99
N TYR A 70 -0.58 -4.79 2.06
CA TYR A 70 -0.74 -6.23 2.13
C TYR A 70 -1.93 -6.52 3.03
N SER A 71 -2.95 -7.20 2.52
CA SER A 71 -4.15 -7.52 3.29
C SER A 71 -4.63 -8.94 3.05
N ASN A 72 -5.04 -9.61 4.12
CA ASN A 72 -5.65 -10.92 4.08
C ASN A 72 -6.75 -11.00 5.15
N ILE A 73 -7.75 -11.84 4.92
CA ILE A 73 -8.87 -12.03 5.84
C ILE A 73 -8.34 -12.65 7.14
N GLY A 74 -8.64 -12.03 8.28
CA GLY A 74 -8.22 -12.51 9.60
C GLY A 74 -6.82 -12.05 10.06
N TYR A 75 -6.13 -11.24 9.25
CA TYR A 75 -4.81 -10.71 9.57
C TYR A 75 -4.81 -9.18 9.64
N GLU A 76 -3.81 -8.62 10.33
CA GLU A 76 -3.58 -7.17 10.29
C GLU A 76 -3.15 -6.75 8.88
N THR A 77 -3.65 -5.59 8.44
CA THR A 77 -3.20 -5.01 7.18
C THR A 77 -1.86 -4.32 7.39
N THR A 78 -0.85 -4.75 6.64
CA THR A 78 0.49 -4.17 6.71
C THR A 78 0.70 -3.19 5.57
N GLU A 79 1.19 -1.99 5.89
CA GLU A 79 1.59 -0.99 4.91
C GLU A 79 3.12 -0.86 4.89
N LEU A 80 3.72 -0.89 3.70
CA LEU A 80 5.15 -0.69 3.50
C LEU A 80 5.36 0.46 2.52
N ASN A 81 6.03 1.52 2.98
CA ASN A 81 6.46 2.60 2.11
C ASN A 81 7.79 2.22 1.42
N ILE A 82 7.83 2.33 0.10
CA ILE A 82 9.05 2.15 -0.69
C ILE A 82 9.55 3.54 -1.07
N ASP A 83 10.74 3.86 -0.55
CA ASP A 83 11.42 5.12 -0.82
C ASP A 83 11.86 5.23 -2.29
N ASP A 84 11.91 6.47 -2.77
CA ASP A 84 12.27 6.81 -4.15
C ASP A 84 13.63 6.24 -4.57
N GLU A 85 14.64 6.23 -3.68
CA GLU A 85 15.97 5.67 -3.96
C GLU A 85 15.92 4.17 -4.36
N LEU A 86 15.01 3.41 -3.74
CA LEU A 86 14.84 1.98 -4.05
C LEU A 86 14.18 1.77 -5.43
N LEU A 87 13.35 2.72 -5.86
CA LEU A 87 12.63 2.75 -7.13
C LEU A 87 13.47 3.32 -8.30
N GLN A 88 14.33 4.30 -8.04
CA GLN A 88 15.21 4.95 -9.03
C GLN A 88 16.12 3.95 -9.77
N ASN A 89 16.49 2.87 -9.07
CA ASN A 89 17.29 1.79 -9.63
C ASN A 89 16.57 0.98 -10.72
N LYS A 90 15.25 1.17 -10.93
CA LYS A 90 14.42 0.52 -11.96
C LYS A 90 14.66 -0.99 -12.10
N LYS A 91 14.92 -1.65 -10.98
CA LYS A 91 15.23 -3.08 -10.90
C LYS A 91 14.10 -3.82 -10.20
N ASN A 92 13.94 -5.09 -10.56
CA ASN A 92 13.02 -5.97 -9.85
C ASN A 92 13.43 -6.10 -8.38
N ARG A 93 12.42 -6.25 -7.51
CA ARG A 93 12.59 -6.38 -6.07
C ARG A 93 11.89 -7.61 -5.54
N ILE A 94 12.49 -8.21 -4.53
CA ILE A 94 11.89 -9.30 -3.76
C ILE A 94 11.64 -8.75 -2.34
N ILE A 95 10.37 -8.71 -1.93
CA ILE A 95 9.94 -8.23 -0.62
C ILE A 95 9.05 -9.30 -0.01
N ASN A 96 9.57 -10.02 0.96
CA ASN A 96 8.78 -10.98 1.73
C ASN A 96 8.11 -10.26 2.89
N VAL A 97 6.88 -10.65 3.20
CA VAL A 97 6.11 -10.04 4.28
C VAL A 97 5.51 -11.14 5.14
N GLU A 98 5.73 -11.00 6.44
CA GLU A 98 5.10 -11.80 7.47
C GLU A 98 3.89 -11.03 8.01
N PHE A 99 2.74 -11.69 8.07
CA PHE A 99 1.51 -11.11 8.58
C PHE A 99 1.37 -11.40 10.07
N ASN A 100 1.01 -10.36 10.80
CA ASN A 100 0.54 -10.51 12.16
C ASN A 100 -0.94 -10.93 12.15
N HIS A 101 -1.32 -11.85 13.06
CA HIS A 101 -2.72 -12.14 13.29
C HIS A 101 -3.45 -10.86 13.71
N GLY A 102 -4.58 -10.58 13.07
CA GLY A 102 -5.44 -9.48 13.44
C GLY A 102 -6.04 -9.74 14.80
N GLU A 103 -5.67 -8.97 15.82
CA GLU A 103 -6.56 -8.85 16.96
C GLU A 103 -7.87 -8.25 16.43
N ILE A 104 -8.98 -8.97 16.58
CA ILE A 104 -10.31 -8.42 16.33
C ILE A 104 -10.50 -7.33 17.39
N ILE A 105 -10.04 -6.11 17.10
CA ILE A 105 -10.39 -4.96 17.90
C ILE A 105 -11.89 -4.79 17.73
N ALA A 106 -12.64 -5.08 18.80
CA ALA A 106 -14.01 -4.63 18.92
C ALA A 106 -14.00 -3.14 18.52
N PHE A 107 -14.73 -2.81 17.46
CA PHE A 107 -14.72 -1.48 16.84
C PHE A 107 -14.86 -0.41 17.94
N THR A 108 -13.77 0.27 18.26
CA THR A 108 -13.88 1.48 19.07
C THR A 108 -14.46 2.54 18.14
N VAL A 109 -15.76 2.74 18.24
CA VAL A 109 -16.43 3.92 17.69
C VAL A 109 -15.81 5.12 18.41
N ILE A 110 -14.83 5.75 17.78
CA ILE A 110 -14.36 7.06 18.25
C ILE A 110 -15.48 8.05 17.89
N GLU A 111 -16.45 8.19 18.78
CA GLU A 111 -17.44 9.27 18.69
C GLU A 111 -16.67 10.59 18.74
N ARG A 112 -16.52 11.24 17.58
CA ARG A 112 -15.95 12.58 17.53
C ARG A 112 -16.85 13.47 18.37
N ALA A 113 -16.31 14.03 19.45
CA ALA A 113 -17.07 14.92 20.32
C ALA A 113 -17.78 15.98 19.46
N PRO A 114 -19.10 16.17 19.62
CA PRO A 114 -19.86 17.03 18.74
C PRO A 114 -19.26 18.43 18.70
N PHE A 115 -19.30 19.06 17.53
CA PHE A 115 -18.64 20.36 17.27
C PHE A 115 -18.92 21.40 18.36
N HIS A 116 -20.17 21.46 18.84
CA HIS A 116 -20.59 22.35 19.91
C HIS A 116 -19.84 22.13 21.23
N LYS A 117 -19.45 20.88 21.58
CA LYS A 117 -18.61 20.63 22.78
C LYS A 117 -17.17 21.12 22.59
N ARG A 118 -16.61 21.03 21.38
CA ARG A 118 -15.25 21.54 21.07
C ARG A 118 -15.21 23.07 21.13
N VAL A 119 -16.25 23.72 20.62
CA VAL A 119 -16.39 25.19 20.64
C VAL A 119 -16.65 25.69 22.06
N TRP A 120 -17.54 25.04 22.81
CA TRP A 120 -17.87 25.44 24.17
C TRP A 120 -16.68 25.32 25.13
N ASN A 121 -15.86 24.28 25.01
CA ASN A 121 -14.67 24.12 25.85
C ASN A 121 -13.62 25.23 25.63
N GLY A 122 -13.53 25.81 24.43
CA GLY A 122 -12.67 26.98 24.16
C GLY A 122 -13.23 28.28 24.76
N LEU A 123 -14.55 28.46 24.67
CA LEU A 123 -15.26 29.67 25.13
C LEU A 123 -15.42 29.76 26.65
N LYS A 124 -15.40 28.61 27.37
CA LYS A 124 -15.47 28.60 28.84
C LYS A 124 -14.39 29.44 29.52
N SER A 125 -13.22 29.59 28.88
CA SER A 125 -12.12 30.39 29.42
C SER A 125 -12.45 31.89 29.48
N ILE A 126 -13.34 32.37 28.61
CA ILE A 126 -13.71 33.78 28.46
C ILE A 126 -14.73 34.20 29.54
N PHE A 127 -15.57 33.28 30.02
CA PHE A 127 -16.58 33.56 31.04
C PHE A 127 -16.11 33.33 32.48
N ARG A 128 -14.82 32.99 32.69
CA ARG A 128 -14.25 32.85 34.04
C ARG A 128 -13.92 34.24 34.60
N LYS A 129 -14.93 34.88 35.18
CA LYS A 129 -14.79 36.15 35.92
C LYS A 129 -13.72 35.97 37.01
N LYS A 130 -12.62 36.72 36.91
CA LYS A 130 -11.61 36.83 37.98
C LYS A 130 -12.33 37.40 39.22
N LYS A 131 -12.29 36.67 40.33
CA LYS A 131 -12.63 37.20 41.66
C LYS A 131 -11.36 37.82 42.24
#